data_AF-A0A640ULE0-F1
#
_entry.id   AF-A0A640ULE0-F1
#
_cell.length_a   1.000
_cell.length_b   1.000
_cell.length_c   1.000
_cell.angle_alpha   90.00
_cell.angle_beta   90.00
_cell.angle_gamma   90.00
#
_symmetry.space_group_name_H-M   'P 1'
#
loop_
_entity.id
_entity.type
_entity.pdbx_description
1 polymer ?
#
loop_
_entity_poly.entity_id
_entity_poly.type
_entity_poly.pdbx_seq_one_letter_code
_entity_poly.pdbx_strand_id
1 'polypeptide(L)' 'MTSTSRRPGRAWIITPGLHGHRFAGAQKSGAAVAVVDIEDSVALPDKQTARAASEAFFALPTRRAPSASG' A
#
# COMPACT_ATOMS: atom_id res chain seq x y z
N MET A 1 20.49 -12.27 19.25
CA MET A 1 20.71 -10.99 18.54
C MET A 1 19.63 -10.84 17.48
N THR A 2 18.58 -10.07 17.74
CA THR A 2 17.56 -9.77 16.75
C THR A 2 18.07 -8.65 15.84
N SER A 3 18.33 -8.98 14.58
CA SER A 3 18.75 -7.99 13.58
C SER A 3 17.58 -7.05 13.29
N THR A 4 17.58 -5.86 13.89
CA THR A 4 16.70 -4.78 13.46
C THR A 4 17.24 -4.25 12.13
N SER A 5 16.71 -4.75 11.02
CA SER A 5 16.95 -4.15 9.71
C SER A 5 16.42 -2.71 9.74
N ARG A 6 17.30 -1.74 9.98
CA ARG A 6 17.00 -0.32 9.79
C ARG A 6 16.81 -0.10 8.30
N ARG A 7 15.57 -0.22 7.82
CA ARG A 7 15.21 0.25 6.48
C ARG A 7 15.16 1.77 6.50
N PRO A 8 15.77 2.47 5.52
CA PRO A 8 15.61 3.90 5.40
C PRO A 8 14.20 4.22 4.91
N GLY A 9 13.44 4.96 5.73
CA GLY A 9 12.20 5.64 5.37
C GLY A 9 11.26 5.79 6.57
N ARG A 10 11.14 7.02 7.09
CA ARG A 10 10.28 7.36 8.25
C ARG A 10 8.81 7.55 7.90
N ALA A 11 8.47 7.53 6.62
CA ALA A 11 7.16 7.93 6.14
C ALA A 11 6.32 6.73 5.71
N TRP A 12 5.05 6.76 6.12
CA TRP A 12 4.00 5.89 5.64
C TRP A 12 3.05 6.76 4.81
N ILE A 13 2.64 6.26 3.65
CA ILE A 13 1.61 6.91 2.84
C ILE A 13 0.33 6.09 2.94
N ILE A 14 -0.76 6.76 3.32
CA ILE A 14 -2.07 6.13 3.49
C ILE A 14 -2.97 6.60 2.35
N THR A 15 -3.59 5.66 1.64
CA THR A 15 -4.48 5.93 0.50
C THR A 15 -5.85 5.30 0.75
N PRO A 16 -6.96 6.07 0.68
CA PRO A 16 -8.29 5.50 0.86
C PRO A 16 -8.62 4.50 -0.25
N GLY A 17 -9.26 3.40 0.11
CA GLY A 17 -9.54 2.24 -0.75
C GLY A 17 -10.38 2.55 -1.99
N LEU A 18 -11.12 3.67 -1.98
CA LEU A 18 -11.88 4.17 -3.12
C LEU A 18 -11.00 4.70 -4.27
N HIS A 19 -9.76 5.08 -3.98
CA HIS A 19 -8.90 5.75 -4.94
C HIS A 19 -7.87 4.80 -5.55
N GLY A 20 -8.33 3.69 -6.14
CA GLY A 20 -7.45 2.64 -6.68
C GLY A 20 -6.38 3.15 -7.66
N HIS A 21 -6.69 4.19 -8.44
CA HIS A 21 -5.74 4.86 -9.35
C HIS A 21 -4.51 5.44 -8.63
N ARG A 22 -4.58 5.69 -7.31
CA ARG A 22 -3.49 6.26 -6.51
C ARG A 22 -2.58 5.20 -5.91
N PHE A 23 -2.98 3.93 -5.84
CA PHE A 23 -2.17 2.89 -5.19
C PHE A 23 -0.81 2.68 -5.86
N ALA A 24 -0.79 2.66 -7.20
CA ALA A 24 0.46 2.56 -7.95
C ALA A 24 1.39 3.78 -7.74
N GLY A 25 0.81 4.97 -7.54
CA GLY A 25 1.55 6.18 -7.17
C GLY A 25 2.12 6.09 -5.76
N ALA A 26 1.32 5.62 -4.80
CA ALA A 26 1.73 5.40 -3.43
C ALA A 26 2.90 4.42 -3.32
N GLN A 27 2.89 3.32 -4.09
CA GLN A 27 4.02 2.38 -4.19
C GLN A 27 5.32 3.02 -4.70
N LYS A 28 5.22 4.07 -5.51
CA LYS A 28 6.37 4.77 -6.12
C LYS A 28 6.79 6.03 -5.36
N SER A 29 6.10 6.38 -4.27
CA SER A 29 6.26 7.66 -3.56
C SER A 29 7.57 7.82 -2.78
N GLY A 30 8.36 6.74 -2.63
CA GLY A 30 9.54 6.73 -1.78
C GLY A 30 9.23 6.56 -0.28
N ALA A 31 7.96 6.48 0.11
CA ALA A 31 7.55 6.06 1.45
C ALA A 31 8.01 4.62 1.72
N ALA A 32 8.34 4.30 2.98
CA ALA A 32 8.75 2.95 3.35
C ALA A 32 7.57 1.97 3.33
N VAL A 33 6.36 2.47 3.58
CA VAL A 33 5.13 1.70 3.61
C VAL A 33 4.05 2.47 2.88
N ALA A 34 3.36 1.79 1.96
CA ALA A 34 2.14 2.26 1.34
C ALA A 34 0.96 1.43 1.89
N VAL A 35 0.01 2.09 2.54
CA VAL A 35 -1.17 1.49 3.15
C VAL A 35 -2.40 1.83 2.32
N VAL A 36 -3.21 0.82 2.03
CA VAL A 36 -4.57 1.00 1.51
C VAL A 36 -5.52 0.96 2.71
N ASP A 37 -6.24 2.06 2.94
CA ASP A 37 -7.14 2.20 4.09
C ASP A 37 -8.61 2.01 3.70
N ILE A 38 -9.36 1.24 4.50
CA ILE A 38 -10.79 0.96 4.32
C ILE A 38 -11.62 1.39 5.54
N GLU A 39 -11.01 2.02 6.53
CA GLU A 39 -11.65 2.44 7.77
C GLU A 39 -12.04 3.93 7.70
N ASP A 40 -11.36 4.80 8.45
CA ASP A 40 -11.82 6.16 8.73
C ASP A 40 -11.70 7.11 7.53
N SER A 41 -10.86 6.79 6.55
CA SER A 41 -10.78 7.57 5.31
C SER A 41 -11.86 7.22 4.28
N VAL A 42 -12.76 6.28 4.62
CA VAL A 42 -13.84 5.80 3.73
C VAL A 42 -15.20 5.97 4.42
N ALA A 43 -16.11 6.70 3.78
CA ALA A 43 -17.48 6.85 4.28
C ALA A 43 -18.19 5.50 4.37
N LEU A 44 -19.08 5.33 5.35
CA LEU A 44 -19.77 4.06 5.60
C LEU A 44 -20.44 3.45 4.35
N PRO A 45 -21.15 4.22 3.49
CA PRO A 45 -21.77 3.67 2.27
C PRO A 45 -20.75 3.09 1.28
N ASP A 46 -19.51 3.55 1.33
CA ASP A 46 -18.48 3.26 0.34
C ASP A 46 -17.55 2.12 0.76
N LYS A 47 -17.67 1.61 2.00
CA LYS A 47 -16.76 0.59 2.54
C LYS A 47 -16.70 -0.68 1.71
N GLN A 48 -17.82 -1.12 1.14
CA GLN A 48 -17.84 -2.31 0.30
C GLN A 48 -17.15 -2.07 -1.05
N THR A 49 -17.34 -0.88 -1.66
CA THR A 49 -16.65 -0.48 -2.88
C THR A 49 -15.13 -0.36 -2.65
N ALA A 50 -14.73 0.26 -1.54
CA ALA A 50 -13.33 0.38 -1.14
C ALA A 50 -12.68 -1.00 -0.93
N ARG A 51 -13.39 -1.94 -0.30
CA ARG A 51 -12.93 -3.33 -0.15
C ARG A 51 -12.69 -3.98 -1.52
N ALA A 52 -13.68 -3.96 -2.40
CA ALA A 52 -13.58 -4.58 -3.72
C ALA A 52 -12.43 -4.00 -4.56
N ALA A 53 -12.25 -2.68 -4.54
CA ALA A 53 -11.15 -2.01 -5.24
C ALA A 53 -9.77 -2.40 -4.65
N SER A 54 -9.68 -2.54 -3.33
CA SER A 54 -8.46 -2.97 -2.64
C SER A 54 -8.11 -4.42 -2.99
N GLU A 55 -9.10 -5.33 -2.94
CA GLU A 55 -8.94 -6.74 -3.30
C GLU A 55 -8.47 -6.89 -4.76
N ALA A 56 -9.10 -6.18 -5.70
CA ALA A 56 -8.72 -6.20 -7.10
C ALA A 56 -7.27 -5.77 -7.32
N PHE A 57 -6.78 -4.79 -6.55
CA PHE A 57 -5.39 -4.36 -6.62
C PHE A 57 -4.41 -5.41 -6.09
N PHE A 58 -4.71 -6.04 -4.94
CA PHE A 58 -3.83 -7.04 -4.34
C PHE A 58 -3.87 -8.40 -5.04
N ALA A 59 -4.92 -8.69 -5.83
CA ALA A 59 -4.98 -9.87 -6.68
C ALA A 59 -4.01 -9.81 -7.89
N LEU A 60 -3.45 -8.64 -8.21
CA LEU A 60 -2.48 -8.51 -9.28
C LEU A 60 -1.16 -9.22 -8.90
N PRO A 61 -0.51 -9.93 -9.85
CA PRO A 61 0.78 -10.55 -9.58
C PRO A 61 1.78 -9.53 -9.03
N THR A 62 2.31 -9.81 -7.83
CA THR A 62 3.35 -8.95 -7.27
C THR A 62 4.59 -9.06 -8.14
N ARG A 63 4.98 -7.95 -8.79
CA ARG A 63 6.28 -7.86 -9.43
C ARG A 63 7.33 -7.92 -8.33
N ARG A 64 8.00 -9.07 -8.17
CA ARG A 64 9.17 -9.19 -7.29
C ARG A 64 10.14 -8.08 -7.65
N ALA A 65 10.52 -7.27 -6.67
CA ALA A 65 11.69 -6.41 -6.82
C ALA A 65 12.89 -7.29 -7.15
N PRO A 66 13.78 -6.90 -8.09
CA PRO A 66 15.00 -7.65 -8.35
C PRO A 66 15.75 -7.83 -7.04
N SER A 67 16.21 -9.06 -6.78
CA SER A 67 17.02 -9.36 -5.60
C SER A 67 18.23 -8.43 -5.63
N ALA A 68 18.41 -7.63 -4.59
CA ALA A 68 19.64 -6.88 -4.40
C ALA A 68 20.76 -7.91 -4.20
N SER A 69 21.52 -8.17 -5.26
CA SER A 69 22.83 -8.80 -5.19
C SER A 69 23.81 -7.76 -4.63
N GLY A 70 24.27 -7.99 -3.41
CA GLY A 70 25.32 -7.24 -2.74
C GLY A 70 25.94 -8.11 -1.68
#